data_AF-A0A1W1C200-F1
#
_entry.id   AF-A0A1W1C200-F1
#
_cell.length_a   1.000
_cell.length_b   1.000
_cell.length_c   1.000
_cell.angle_alpha   90.00
_cell.angle_beta   90.00
_cell.angle_gamma   90.00
#
_symmetry.space_group_name_H-M   'P 1'
#
loop_
_entity.id
_entity.type
_entity.pdbx_description
1 polymer ?
#
loop_
_entity_poly.entity_id
_entity_poly.type
_entity_poly.pdbx_seq_one_letter_code
_entity_poly.pdbx_strand_id
1 'polypeptide(L)'
;MMCSHPQDIFKEATLKAMDITYIKPEKKDMSKTFEESLTILKNDKSIKSLHKDITKLSSSWAKTKKKIDNKISKKNVNSTYKSVVSFEKSCLVIADKMANKKYNMSKNRIAKLNLYIQQLTTLYIIKAWDSVDEKSYAQNVKKMIKFYEDGYKAIKKDKKNSAKIKAQLEDINKAFTALKFMTTSTSGRYMPVLAVKKASDINMLTQTILEGK
;
A
#
# COMPACT_ATOMS: atom_id res chain seq x y z
N MET A 1 5.69 -1.54 6.48
CA MET A 1 4.23 -1.45 6.67
C MET A 1 3.76 -0.02 6.72
N MET A 2 4.42 0.87 7.47
CA MET A 2 4.09 2.30 7.52
C MET A 2 3.76 2.92 6.14
N CYS A 3 4.56 2.64 5.11
CA CYS A 3 4.33 3.21 3.78
C CYS A 3 3.03 2.78 3.08
N SER A 4 2.31 1.75 3.52
CA SER A 4 1.02 1.36 2.93
C SER A 4 -0.20 1.98 3.62
N HIS A 5 -0.09 2.47 4.85
CA HIS A 5 -1.22 3.09 5.56
C HIS A 5 -1.88 4.24 4.78
N PRO A 6 -1.14 5.10 4.04
CA PRO A 6 -1.75 6.09 3.17
C PRO A 6 -2.75 5.53 2.15
N GLN A 7 -2.50 4.33 1.59
CA GLN A 7 -3.47 3.66 0.72
C GLN A 7 -4.74 3.29 1.48
N ASP A 8 -4.60 2.76 2.69
CA ASP A 8 -5.75 2.31 3.50
C ASP A 8 -6.66 3.50 3.84
N ILE A 9 -6.08 4.60 4.33
CA ILE A 9 -6.79 5.85 4.63
C ILE A 9 -7.47 6.40 3.38
N PHE A 10 -6.78 6.40 2.24
CA PHE A 10 -7.33 6.92 0.99
C PHE A 10 -8.46 6.03 0.43
N LYS A 11 -8.32 4.70 0.48
CA LYS A 11 -9.37 3.76 0.04
C LYS A 11 -10.62 3.92 0.89
N GLU A 12 -10.48 4.04 2.21
CA GLU A 12 -11.62 4.24 3.11
C GLU A 12 -12.37 5.53 2.77
N ALA A 13 -11.65 6.65 2.62
CA ALA A 13 -12.24 7.92 2.22
C ALA A 13 -12.91 7.85 0.83
N THR A 14 -12.31 7.12 -0.10
CA THR A 14 -12.86 6.93 -1.46
C THR A 14 -14.13 6.08 -1.43
N LEU A 15 -14.13 4.94 -0.74
CA LEU A 15 -15.32 4.09 -0.62
C LEU A 15 -16.48 4.83 0.06
N LYS A 16 -16.19 5.60 1.11
CA LYS A 16 -17.17 6.47 1.76
C LYS A 16 -17.76 7.50 0.78
N ALA A 17 -16.93 8.11 -0.07
CA ALA A 17 -17.38 9.05 -1.09
C ALA A 17 -18.14 8.39 -2.26
N MET A 18 -17.99 7.07 -2.43
CA MET A 18 -18.78 6.24 -3.35
C MET A 18 -20.08 5.73 -2.72
N ASP A 19 -20.41 6.14 -1.49
CA ASP A 19 -21.54 5.64 -0.70
C ASP A 19 -21.50 4.12 -0.44
N ILE A 20 -20.28 3.54 -0.37
CA ILE A 20 -20.05 2.13 -0.05
C ILE A 20 -19.71 2.01 1.44
N THR A 21 -20.66 1.55 2.26
CA THR A 21 -20.58 1.58 3.74
C THR A 21 -20.33 0.23 4.42
N TYR A 22 -20.09 -0.86 3.67
CA TYR A 22 -20.02 -2.22 4.25
C TYR A 22 -18.68 -2.63 4.89
N ILE A 23 -17.64 -1.81 4.78
CA ILE A 23 -16.40 -2.04 5.52
C ILE A 23 -16.54 -1.31 6.84
N LYS A 24 -16.90 -2.04 7.91
CA LYS A 24 -16.74 -1.50 9.27
C LYS A 24 -15.30 -1.00 9.35
N PRO A 25 -15.05 0.31 9.57
CA PRO A 25 -13.69 0.76 9.82
C PRO A 25 -13.18 -0.06 11.00
N GLU A 26 -11.95 -0.55 10.91
CA GLU A 26 -11.28 -1.03 12.11
C GLU A 26 -11.45 0.06 13.17
N LYS A 27 -11.75 -0.31 14.42
CA LYS A 27 -11.98 0.64 15.54
C LYS A 27 -10.81 1.62 15.78
N LYS A 28 -9.71 1.50 15.04
CA LYS A 28 -8.48 2.23 15.19
C LYS A 28 -8.37 3.29 14.10
N ASP A 29 -8.23 4.54 14.50
CA ASP A 29 -7.88 5.64 13.60
C ASP A 29 -6.50 5.37 12.97
N MET A 30 -6.51 4.89 11.71
CA MET A 30 -5.31 4.57 10.95
C MET A 30 -4.46 5.80 10.67
N SER A 31 -5.06 6.98 10.54
CA SER A 31 -4.33 8.23 10.36
C SER A 31 -3.53 8.57 11.62
N LYS A 32 -4.17 8.50 12.79
CA LYS A 32 -3.51 8.71 14.07
C LYS A 32 -2.35 7.73 14.28
N THR A 33 -2.60 6.43 14.02
CA THR A 33 -1.58 5.38 14.14
C THR A 33 -0.38 5.62 13.23
N PHE A 34 -0.62 6.11 12.02
CA PHE A 34 0.42 6.45 11.06
C PHE A 34 1.24 7.67 11.50
N GLU A 35 0.60 8.71 12.03
CA GLU A 35 1.25 9.92 12.53
C GLU A 35 2.09 9.66 13.79
N GLU A 36 1.60 8.80 14.68
CA GLU A 36 2.37 8.28 15.82
C GLU A 36 3.63 7.55 15.34
N SER A 37 3.50 6.70 14.31
CA SER A 37 4.65 5.99 13.72
C SER A 37 5.70 6.96 13.15
N LEU A 38 5.28 8.02 12.46
CA LEU A 38 6.20 9.05 11.97
C LEU A 38 6.89 9.81 13.11
N THR A 39 6.18 10.08 14.20
CA THR A 39 6.73 10.74 15.39
C THR A 39 7.77 9.86 16.08
N ILE A 40 7.50 8.57 16.24
CA ILE A 40 8.47 7.60 16.78
C ILE A 40 9.75 7.62 15.93
N LEU A 41 9.64 7.58 14.60
CA LEU A 41 10.80 7.62 13.71
C LEU A 41 11.60 8.91 13.78
N LYS A 42 10.93 10.07 13.96
CA LYS A 42 11.62 11.35 14.17
C LYS A 42 12.45 11.36 15.45
N ASN A 43 11.99 10.68 16.48
CA ASN A 43 12.65 10.67 17.79
C ASN A 43 13.65 9.51 17.95
N ASP A 44 13.68 8.55 17.03
CA ASP A 44 14.62 7.42 17.06
C ASP A 44 16.06 7.90 16.81
N LYS A 45 16.87 7.88 17.88
CA LYS A 45 18.28 8.28 17.88
C LYS A 45 19.16 7.37 16.99
N SER A 46 18.73 6.14 16.69
CA SER A 46 19.48 5.20 15.82
C SER A 46 19.45 5.59 14.34
N ILE A 47 18.53 6.47 13.93
CA ILE A 47 18.37 6.91 12.54
C ILE A 47 18.51 8.43 12.38
N LYS A 48 19.29 9.09 13.24
CA LYS A 48 19.56 10.55 13.20
C LYS A 48 19.87 11.08 11.80
N SER A 49 20.66 10.34 11.01
CA SER A 49 21.01 10.74 9.64
C SER A 49 19.80 10.88 8.69
N LEU A 50 18.65 10.30 9.04
CA LEU A 50 17.41 10.31 8.27
C LEU A 50 16.38 11.30 8.82
N HIS A 51 16.63 11.96 9.96
CA HIS A 51 15.64 12.85 10.58
C HIS A 51 15.16 13.96 9.65
N LYS A 52 16.06 14.57 8.88
CA LYS A 52 15.69 15.57 7.86
C LYS A 52 14.74 15.01 6.79
N ASP A 53 15.00 13.79 6.33
CA ASP A 53 14.17 13.11 5.33
C ASP A 53 12.79 12.75 5.92
N ILE A 54 12.75 12.27 7.17
CA ILE A 54 11.51 11.90 7.89
C ILE A 54 10.66 13.15 8.18
N THR A 55 11.28 14.28 8.52
CA THR A 55 10.57 15.56 8.69
C THR A 55 9.94 16.01 7.38
N LYS A 56 10.69 15.97 6.26
CA LYS A 56 10.13 16.25 4.93
C LYS A 56 9.00 15.29 4.57
N LEU A 57 9.16 14.01 4.87
CA LEU A 57 8.11 13.00 4.66
C LEU A 57 6.85 13.39 5.44
N SER A 58 6.97 13.75 6.71
CA SER A 58 5.82 14.16 7.53
C SER A 58 5.11 15.39 6.99
N SER A 59 5.85 16.39 6.50
CA SER A 59 5.25 17.56 5.86
C SER A 59 4.54 17.20 4.54
N SER A 60 5.08 16.24 3.78
CA SER A 60 4.43 15.69 2.58
C SER A 60 3.16 14.92 2.93
N TRP A 61 3.17 14.16 4.03
CA TRP A 61 1.98 13.49 4.56
C TRP A 61 0.90 14.49 4.91
N ALA A 62 1.20 15.53 5.71
CA ALA A 62 0.22 16.53 6.10
C ALA A 62 -0.48 17.18 4.89
N LYS A 63 0.27 17.48 3.82
CA LYS A 63 -0.30 17.99 2.56
C LYS A 63 -1.20 16.96 1.86
N THR A 64 -0.79 15.68 1.87
CA THR A 64 -1.55 14.59 1.26
C THR A 64 -2.83 14.30 2.04
N LYS A 65 -2.73 14.18 3.37
CA LYS A 65 -3.85 14.01 4.30
C LYS A 65 -4.88 15.11 4.12
N LYS A 66 -4.45 16.38 4.04
CA LYS A 66 -5.37 17.51 3.76
C LYS A 66 -6.18 17.30 2.48
N LYS A 67 -5.60 16.72 1.42
CA LYS A 67 -6.35 16.39 0.20
C LYS A 67 -7.36 15.26 0.40
N ILE A 68 -7.07 14.30 1.27
CA ILE A 68 -7.98 13.20 1.61
C ILE A 68 -9.13 13.71 2.48
N ASP A 69 -8.81 14.51 3.50
CA ASP A 69 -9.79 15.12 4.42
C ASP A 69 -10.72 16.11 3.69
N ASN A 70 -10.19 16.79 2.67
CA ASN A 70 -10.99 17.57 1.73
C ASN A 70 -11.82 16.60 0.86
N LYS A 71 -13.02 16.24 1.34
CA LYS A 71 -14.04 15.38 0.68
C LYS A 71 -13.66 14.89 -0.72
N ILE A 72 -13.32 13.60 -0.81
CA ILE A 72 -13.03 12.91 -2.06
C ILE A 72 -14.24 12.96 -3.02
N SER A 73 -13.99 13.14 -4.31
CA SER A 73 -14.99 13.18 -5.39
C SER A 73 -14.40 12.66 -6.70
N LYS A 74 -15.24 12.32 -7.68
CA LYS A 74 -14.79 11.93 -9.03
C LYS A 74 -13.82 12.93 -9.67
N LYS A 75 -13.99 14.23 -9.40
CA LYS A 75 -13.14 15.31 -9.95
C LYS A 75 -11.71 15.32 -9.38
N ASN A 76 -11.53 14.89 -8.12
CA ASN A 76 -10.24 15.03 -7.42
C ASN A 76 -9.60 13.70 -7.01
N VAL A 77 -10.30 12.56 -7.15
CA VAL A 77 -9.82 11.26 -6.66
C VAL A 77 -8.50 10.85 -7.33
N ASN A 78 -8.36 11.05 -8.63
CA ASN A 78 -7.12 10.70 -9.36
C ASN A 78 -5.93 11.60 -8.96
N SER A 79 -6.15 12.91 -8.78
CA SER A 79 -5.08 13.82 -8.35
C SER A 79 -4.67 13.59 -6.88
N THR A 80 -5.62 13.18 -6.04
CA THR A 80 -5.36 12.77 -4.66
C THR A 80 -4.58 11.47 -4.62
N TYR A 81 -4.99 10.46 -5.40
CA TYR A 81 -4.24 9.21 -5.57
C TYR A 81 -2.79 9.43 -6.01
N LYS A 82 -2.56 10.30 -7.01
CA LYS A 82 -1.20 10.66 -7.43
C LYS A 82 -0.36 11.28 -6.30
N SER A 83 -1.01 12.03 -5.41
CA SER A 83 -0.35 12.60 -4.22
C SER A 83 0.03 11.50 -3.21
N VAL A 84 -0.87 10.55 -2.97
CA VAL A 84 -0.62 9.36 -2.14
C VAL A 84 0.55 8.54 -2.71
N VAL A 85 0.56 8.22 -4.01
CA VAL A 85 1.66 7.49 -4.65
C VAL A 85 2.98 8.25 -4.60
N SER A 86 2.95 9.58 -4.72
CA SER A 86 4.15 10.41 -4.58
C SER A 86 4.73 10.33 -3.17
N PHE A 87 3.86 10.45 -2.15
CA PHE A 87 4.22 10.28 -0.75
C PHE A 87 4.87 8.90 -0.51
N GLU A 88 4.27 7.84 -1.03
CA GLU A 88 4.73 6.46 -0.85
C GLU A 88 6.11 6.23 -1.45
N LYS A 89 6.40 6.80 -2.61
CA LYS A 89 7.75 6.74 -3.20
C LYS A 89 8.78 7.35 -2.26
N SER A 90 8.49 8.51 -1.67
CA SER A 90 9.38 9.12 -0.66
C SER A 90 9.52 8.25 0.58
N CYS A 91 8.42 7.65 1.05
CA CYS A 91 8.44 6.73 2.19
C CYS A 91 9.31 5.49 1.91
N LEU A 92 9.20 4.90 0.72
CA LEU A 92 9.99 3.75 0.30
C LEU A 92 11.49 4.05 0.27
N VAL A 93 11.89 5.24 -0.21
CA VAL A 93 13.30 5.66 -0.19
C VAL A 93 13.85 5.68 1.23
N ILE A 94 13.08 6.19 2.19
CA ILE A 94 13.48 6.20 3.61
C ILE A 94 13.51 4.77 4.16
N ALA A 95 12.49 3.96 3.86
CA ALA A 95 12.44 2.55 4.29
C ALA A 95 13.63 1.74 3.77
N ASP A 96 14.07 1.98 2.53
CA ASP A 96 15.26 1.34 1.95
C ASP A 96 16.54 1.76 2.67
N LYS A 97 16.72 3.05 2.93
CA LYS A 97 17.86 3.56 3.72
C LYS A 97 17.89 2.94 5.12
N MET A 98 16.73 2.77 5.76
CA MET A 98 16.64 2.13 7.08
C MET A 98 16.94 0.63 7.02
N ALA A 99 16.40 -0.08 6.03
CA ALA A 99 16.58 -1.52 5.88
C ALA A 99 18.04 -1.91 5.62
N ASN A 100 18.77 -1.10 4.84
CA ASN A 100 20.19 -1.28 4.59
C ASN A 100 21.02 -1.11 5.87
N LYS A 101 20.62 -0.24 6.80
CA LYS A 101 21.33 -0.02 8.08
C LYS A 101 21.06 -1.11 9.11
N LYS A 102 19.85 -1.66 9.14
CA LYS A 102 19.41 -2.66 10.15
C LYS A 102 19.37 -4.11 9.59
N TYR A 103 19.94 -4.37 8.41
CA TYR A 103 19.95 -5.67 7.71
C TYR A 103 18.58 -6.37 7.59
N ASN A 104 17.48 -5.61 7.50
CA ASN A 104 16.12 -6.16 7.48
C ASN A 104 15.49 -6.16 6.07
N MET A 105 16.33 -6.45 5.06
CA MET A 105 15.99 -6.29 3.64
C MET A 105 14.85 -7.21 3.19
N SER A 106 14.77 -8.44 3.69
CA SER A 106 13.66 -9.35 3.35
C SER A 106 12.32 -8.80 3.85
N LYS A 107 12.23 -8.36 5.11
CA LYS A 107 10.99 -7.77 5.64
C LYS A 107 10.62 -6.49 4.90
N ASN A 108 11.59 -5.65 4.54
CA ASN A 108 11.34 -4.46 3.73
C ASN A 108 10.78 -4.82 2.34
N ARG A 109 11.36 -5.83 1.65
CA ARG A 109 10.85 -6.31 0.36
C ARG A 109 9.42 -6.86 0.48
N ILE A 110 9.11 -7.63 1.53
CA ILE A 110 7.75 -8.15 1.77
C ILE A 110 6.78 -6.99 2.01
N ALA A 111 7.17 -5.98 2.80
CA ALA A 111 6.36 -4.79 2.99
C ALA A 111 6.10 -4.01 1.68
N LYS A 112 7.05 -3.99 0.74
CA LYS A 112 6.87 -3.40 -0.59
C LYS A 112 5.84 -4.17 -1.43
N LEU A 113 5.83 -5.51 -1.36
CA LEU A 113 4.80 -6.31 -2.03
C LEU A 113 3.40 -5.90 -1.59
N ASN A 114 3.19 -5.79 -0.28
CA ASN A 114 1.90 -5.35 0.25
C ASN A 114 1.54 -3.95 -0.24
N LEU A 115 2.49 -3.01 -0.27
CA LEU A 115 2.23 -1.68 -0.83
C LEU A 115 1.75 -1.75 -2.30
N TYR A 116 2.38 -2.56 -3.15
CA TYR A 116 1.96 -2.71 -4.54
C TYR A 116 0.56 -3.33 -4.68
N ILE A 117 0.20 -4.26 -3.79
CA ILE A 117 -1.15 -4.84 -3.69
C ILE A 117 -2.16 -3.76 -3.29
N GLN A 118 -1.83 -2.92 -2.30
CA GLN A 118 -2.71 -1.82 -1.90
C GLN A 118 -2.86 -0.79 -3.02
N GLN A 119 -1.78 -0.42 -3.71
CA GLN A 119 -1.84 0.46 -4.89
C GLN A 119 -2.70 -0.12 -6.02
N LEU A 120 -2.57 -1.43 -6.29
CA LEU A 120 -3.38 -2.11 -7.31
C LEU A 120 -4.87 -2.11 -6.94
N THR A 121 -5.18 -2.34 -5.67
CA THR A 121 -6.55 -2.29 -5.14
C THR A 121 -7.15 -0.90 -5.26
N THR A 122 -6.37 0.13 -4.93
CA THR A 122 -6.79 1.52 -5.07
C THR A 122 -7.06 1.88 -6.53
N LEU A 123 -6.19 1.48 -7.47
CA LEU A 123 -6.43 1.67 -8.91
C LEU A 123 -7.75 1.05 -9.34
N TYR A 124 -8.04 -0.17 -8.88
CA TYR A 124 -9.30 -0.86 -9.17
C TYR A 124 -10.52 -0.09 -8.66
N ILE A 125 -10.47 0.45 -7.44
CA ILE A 125 -11.55 1.26 -6.87
C ILE A 125 -11.76 2.55 -7.68
N ILE A 126 -10.68 3.27 -8.01
CA ILE A 126 -10.77 4.51 -8.79
C ILE A 126 -11.36 4.23 -10.18
N LYS A 127 -10.96 3.11 -10.79
CA LYS A 127 -11.51 2.67 -12.07
C LYS A 127 -13.00 2.31 -11.96
N ALA A 128 -13.40 1.61 -10.91
CA ALA A 128 -14.81 1.29 -10.63
C ALA A 128 -15.67 2.55 -10.46
N TRP A 129 -15.08 3.65 -10.00
CA TRP A 129 -15.74 4.95 -9.88
C TRP A 129 -15.66 5.81 -11.15
N ASP A 130 -15.17 5.24 -12.25
CA ASP A 130 -15.03 5.86 -13.56
C ASP A 130 -14.28 7.21 -13.53
N SER A 131 -13.20 7.24 -12.74
CA SER A 131 -12.41 8.46 -12.52
C SER A 131 -11.00 8.39 -13.10
N VAL A 132 -10.73 7.39 -13.94
CA VAL A 132 -9.47 7.21 -14.65
C VAL A 132 -9.71 6.61 -16.03
N ASP A 133 -9.00 7.13 -17.03
CA ASP A 133 -9.09 6.63 -18.40
C ASP A 133 -8.50 5.22 -18.55
N GLU A 134 -9.00 4.46 -19.51
CA GLU A 134 -8.64 3.06 -19.71
C GLU A 134 -7.15 2.86 -19.97
N LYS A 135 -6.53 3.76 -20.74
CA LYS A 135 -5.10 3.66 -21.09
C LYS A 135 -4.22 3.85 -19.85
N SER A 136 -4.50 4.88 -19.06
CA SER A 136 -3.79 5.15 -17.81
C SER A 136 -4.01 4.04 -16.79
N TYR A 137 -5.24 3.53 -16.66
CA TYR A 137 -5.55 2.38 -15.81
C TYR A 137 -4.69 1.16 -16.17
N ALA A 138 -4.78 0.70 -17.42
CA ALA A 138 -4.09 -0.50 -17.88
C ALA A 138 -2.57 -0.41 -17.71
N GLN A 139 -1.98 0.77 -18.01
CA GLN A 139 -0.55 1.01 -17.81
C GLN A 139 -0.14 0.91 -16.34
N ASN A 140 -0.91 1.51 -15.43
CA ASN A 140 -0.61 1.48 -14.01
C ASN A 140 -0.82 0.08 -13.40
N VAL A 141 -1.88 -0.62 -13.79
CA VAL A 141 -2.12 -2.03 -13.40
C VAL A 141 -0.96 -2.92 -13.83
N LYS A 142 -0.56 -2.86 -15.11
CA LYS A 142 0.58 -3.63 -15.63
C LYS A 142 1.86 -3.36 -14.84
N LYS A 143 2.10 -2.09 -14.50
CA LYS A 143 3.26 -1.68 -13.70
C LYS A 143 3.23 -2.25 -12.29
N MET A 144 2.10 -2.19 -11.59
CA MET A 144 1.97 -2.71 -10.22
C MET A 144 2.12 -4.23 -10.18
N ILE A 145 1.51 -4.94 -11.13
CA ILE A 145 1.66 -6.39 -11.28
C ILE A 145 3.14 -6.75 -11.49
N LYS A 146 3.83 -6.05 -12.39
CA LYS A 146 5.26 -6.28 -12.64
C LYS A 146 6.11 -6.07 -11.39
N PHE A 147 5.89 -4.96 -10.66
CA PHE A 147 6.63 -4.68 -9.42
C PHE A 147 6.38 -5.73 -8.34
N TYR A 148 5.15 -6.21 -8.21
CA TYR A 148 4.83 -7.31 -7.32
C TYR A 148 5.56 -8.60 -7.74
N GLU A 149 5.44 -9.01 -9.01
CA GLU A 149 6.01 -10.28 -9.51
C GLU A 149 7.53 -10.30 -9.41
N ASP A 150 8.20 -9.20 -9.77
CA ASP A 150 9.66 -9.08 -9.68
C ASP A 150 10.11 -9.14 -8.22
N GLY A 151 9.39 -8.46 -7.30
CA GLY A 151 9.66 -8.50 -5.87
C GLY A 151 9.44 -9.90 -5.26
N TYR A 152 8.35 -10.58 -5.62
CA TYR A 152 8.02 -11.93 -5.16
C TYR A 152 9.12 -12.91 -5.58
N LYS A 153 9.54 -12.87 -6.85
CA LYS A 153 10.64 -13.70 -7.37
C LYS A 153 11.95 -13.43 -6.62
N ALA A 154 12.26 -12.17 -6.34
CA ALA A 154 13.47 -11.80 -5.60
C ALA A 154 13.47 -12.35 -4.16
N ILE A 155 12.34 -12.27 -3.45
CA ILE A 155 12.21 -12.81 -2.09
C ILE A 155 12.29 -14.35 -2.11
N LYS A 156 11.64 -15.01 -3.07
CA LYS A 156 11.65 -16.48 -3.17
C LYS A 156 13.05 -17.05 -3.43
N LYS A 157 13.84 -16.38 -4.28
CA LYS A 157 15.22 -16.75 -4.62
C LYS A 157 16.23 -16.45 -3.51
N ASP A 158 15.89 -15.60 -2.55
CA ASP A 158 16.80 -15.24 -1.47
C ASP A 158 17.02 -16.44 -0.53
N LYS A 159 18.28 -16.90 -0.46
CA LYS A 159 18.69 -18.04 0.37
C LYS A 159 18.57 -17.75 1.87
N LYS A 160 18.53 -16.48 2.28
CA LYS A 160 18.40 -16.08 3.69
C LYS A 160 16.98 -16.25 4.23
N ASN A 161 15.98 -16.45 3.37
CA ASN A 161 14.61 -16.65 3.78
C ASN A 161 14.34 -18.11 4.16
N SER A 162 13.75 -18.31 5.33
CA SER A 162 13.36 -19.64 5.83
C SER A 162 12.26 -20.28 4.97
N ALA A 163 12.12 -21.60 5.06
CA ALA A 163 11.04 -22.34 4.42
C ALA A 163 9.66 -21.81 4.83
N LYS A 164 9.48 -21.47 6.12
CA LYS A 164 8.24 -20.86 6.65
C LYS A 164 7.90 -19.55 5.93
N ILE A 165 8.85 -18.62 5.77
CA ILE A 165 8.64 -17.35 5.06
C ILE A 165 8.28 -17.62 3.59
N LYS A 166 8.94 -18.58 2.94
CA LYS A 166 8.66 -18.92 1.54
C LYS A 166 7.25 -19.51 1.38
N ALA A 167 6.81 -20.36 2.28
CA ALA A 167 5.45 -20.92 2.28
C ALA A 167 4.39 -19.82 2.51
N GLN A 168 4.56 -18.98 3.52
CA GLN A 168 3.64 -17.85 3.77
C GLN A 168 3.59 -16.87 2.57
N LEU A 169 4.72 -16.67 1.89
CA LEU A 169 4.79 -15.86 0.67
C LEU A 169 4.02 -16.48 -0.50
N GLU A 170 3.97 -17.82 -0.59
CA GLU A 170 3.14 -18.51 -1.60
C GLU A 170 1.66 -18.29 -1.35
N ASP A 171 1.21 -18.26 -0.10
CA ASP A 171 -0.19 -17.97 0.22
C ASP A 171 -0.57 -16.53 -0.12
N ILE A 172 0.32 -15.57 0.14
CA ILE A 172 0.18 -14.19 -0.36
C ILE A 172 0.03 -14.18 -1.89
N ASN A 173 0.84 -14.96 -2.61
CA ASN A 173 0.80 -15.02 -4.07
C ASN A 173 -0.47 -15.68 -4.63
N LYS A 174 -0.99 -16.72 -3.96
CA LYS A 174 -2.28 -17.31 -4.32
C LYS A 174 -3.40 -16.28 -4.16
N ALA A 175 -3.44 -15.58 -3.02
CA ALA A 175 -4.43 -14.53 -2.79
C ALA A 175 -4.30 -13.36 -3.79
N PHE A 176 -3.07 -12.98 -4.15
CA PHE A 176 -2.81 -11.96 -5.16
C PHE A 176 -3.35 -12.34 -6.54
N THR A 177 -3.36 -13.62 -6.90
CA THR A 177 -3.82 -14.07 -8.23
C THR A 177 -5.29 -13.71 -8.47
N ALA A 178 -6.14 -13.81 -7.45
CA ALA A 178 -7.53 -13.36 -7.53
C ALA A 178 -7.62 -11.84 -7.79
N LEU A 179 -6.86 -11.03 -7.04
CA LEU A 179 -6.83 -9.58 -7.23
C LEU A 179 -6.30 -9.20 -8.63
N LYS A 180 -5.23 -9.88 -9.08
CA LYS A 180 -4.67 -9.72 -10.42
C LYS A 180 -5.75 -9.93 -11.47
N PHE A 181 -6.47 -11.06 -11.41
CA PHE A 181 -7.56 -11.38 -12.33
C PHE A 181 -8.64 -10.30 -12.34
N MET A 182 -9.08 -9.83 -11.16
CA MET A 182 -10.06 -8.75 -11.05
C MET A 182 -9.57 -7.48 -11.74
N THR A 183 -8.33 -7.07 -11.48
CA THR A 183 -7.78 -5.81 -12.01
C THR A 183 -7.47 -5.83 -13.50
N THR A 184 -7.24 -7.01 -14.08
CA THR A 184 -7.00 -7.18 -15.53
C THR A 184 -8.27 -7.51 -16.32
N SER A 185 -9.41 -7.75 -15.64
CA SER A 185 -10.66 -8.08 -16.30
C SER A 185 -11.21 -6.90 -17.09
N THR A 186 -11.64 -7.16 -18.33
CA THR A 186 -12.31 -6.18 -19.20
C THR A 186 -13.84 -6.26 -19.14
N SER A 187 -14.40 -7.05 -18.21
CA SER A 187 -15.85 -7.33 -18.13
C SER A 187 -16.72 -6.11 -17.78
N GLY A 188 -16.13 -4.98 -17.36
CA GLY A 188 -16.83 -3.78 -16.94
C GLY A 188 -17.57 -3.90 -15.59
N ARG A 189 -17.62 -5.09 -14.99
CA ARG A 189 -18.24 -5.33 -13.67
C ARG A 189 -17.18 -5.22 -12.58
N TYR A 190 -17.24 -4.14 -11.81
CA TYR A 190 -16.30 -3.89 -10.72
C TYR A 190 -16.92 -4.24 -9.36
N MET A 191 -16.14 -4.89 -8.49
CA MET A 191 -16.53 -5.24 -7.12
C MET A 191 -15.55 -4.65 -6.10
N PRO A 192 -15.60 -3.31 -5.83
CA PRO A 192 -14.64 -2.63 -4.97
C PRO A 192 -14.52 -3.24 -3.57
N VAL A 193 -15.65 -3.61 -2.96
CA VAL A 193 -15.69 -4.24 -1.62
C VAL A 193 -14.91 -5.55 -1.59
N LEU A 194 -15.09 -6.40 -2.62
CA LEU A 194 -14.37 -7.66 -2.72
C LEU A 194 -12.87 -7.44 -2.89
N ALA A 195 -12.48 -6.45 -3.71
CA ALA A 195 -11.07 -6.12 -3.91
C ALA A 195 -10.42 -5.66 -2.59
N VAL A 196 -11.09 -4.81 -1.80
CA VAL A 196 -10.58 -4.40 -0.49
C VAL A 196 -10.51 -5.56 0.49
N LYS A 197 -11.51 -6.44 0.52
CA LYS A 197 -11.46 -7.65 1.35
C LYS A 197 -10.24 -8.51 1.01
N LYS A 198 -10.00 -8.79 -0.28
CA LYS A 198 -8.81 -9.54 -0.72
C LYS A 198 -7.50 -8.86 -0.35
N ALA A 199 -7.43 -7.54 -0.50
CA ALA A 199 -6.26 -6.77 -0.10
C ALA A 199 -6.02 -6.78 1.42
N SER A 200 -7.09 -6.81 2.22
CA SER A 200 -7.05 -6.94 3.68
C SER A 200 -6.56 -8.32 4.10
N ASP A 201 -7.08 -9.39 3.49
CA ASP A 201 -6.63 -10.76 3.75
C ASP A 201 -5.12 -10.91 3.47
N ILE A 202 -4.65 -10.33 2.35
CA ILE A 202 -3.22 -10.30 2.01
C ILE A 202 -2.41 -9.47 3.01
N ASN A 203 -2.94 -8.34 3.47
CA ASN A 203 -2.29 -7.50 4.47
C ASN A 203 -2.10 -8.26 5.79
N MET A 204 -3.12 -8.99 6.25
CA MET A 204 -3.04 -9.84 7.45
C MET A 204 -1.95 -10.92 7.30
N LEU A 205 -1.92 -11.63 6.17
CA LEU A 205 -0.85 -12.61 5.90
C LEU A 205 0.53 -11.96 5.90
N THR A 206 0.65 -10.76 5.33
CA THR A 206 1.91 -10.00 5.33
C THR A 206 2.32 -9.60 6.75
N GLN A 207 1.38 -9.17 7.59
CA GLN A 207 1.62 -8.83 8.99
C GLN A 207 2.19 -10.01 9.77
N THR A 208 1.61 -11.20 9.61
CA THR A 208 2.10 -12.44 10.24
C THR A 208 3.59 -12.67 9.92
N ILE A 209 3.99 -12.52 8.66
CA ILE A 209 5.42 -12.68 8.27
C ILE A 209 6.30 -11.59 8.90
N LEU A 210 5.85 -10.34 8.91
CA LEU A 210 6.64 -9.21 9.40
C LEU A 210 6.83 -9.24 10.91
N GLU A 211 5.82 -9.68 11.65
CA GLU A 211 5.85 -9.86 13.10
C GLU A 211 6.60 -11.14 13.53
N GLY A 212 6.88 -12.05 12.59
CA GLY A 212 7.55 -13.31 12.88
C GLY A 212 6.66 -14.35 13.55
N LYS A 213 5.33 -14.22 13.38
CA LYS A 213 4.33 -15.15 13.89
C LYS A 213 4.13 -16.34 12.95
#